data_AF-A0A2G8PHD6-F1
#
_entry.id   AF-A0A2G8PHD6-F1
#
_cell.length_a   1.000
_cell.length_b   1.000
_cell.length_c   1.000
_cell.angle_alpha   90.00
_cell.angle_beta   90.00
_cell.angle_gamma   90.00
#
_symmetry.space_group_name_H-M   'P 1'
#
loop_
_entity.id
_entity.type
_entity.pdbx_description
1 polymer ?
#
loop_
_entity_poly.entity_id
_entity_poly.type
_entity_poly.pdbx_seq_one_letter_code
_entity_poly.pdbx_strand_id
1 'polypeptide(L)'
;MLEHLRLDRERKLISLFGEPVIFHCHHYNLFLQQTIEDPDWIDGVSILRKAAQEIFYSLLQGAFKTLGVQQAAERLAVASQVFSFLGLGRLELQASPSGGEAQLTHSHYAEGWLSKYGDQLNRTRPIDHLAVGYVAAALDATFAELGSYSLLRTQGVQ
;
A
#
# COMPACT_ATOMS: atom_id res chain seq x y z
N MET A 1 12.74 10.11 -5.28
CA MET A 1 11.43 9.60 -5.78
C MET A 1 11.01 10.23 -7.10
N LEU A 2 10.79 11.55 -7.17
CA LEU A 2 10.27 12.22 -8.37
C LEU A 2 11.10 11.97 -9.65
N GLU A 3 12.43 11.88 -9.53
CA GLU A 3 13.33 11.59 -10.65
C GLU A 3 13.14 10.20 -11.30
N HIS A 4 12.47 9.28 -10.59
CA HIS A 4 12.15 7.93 -11.07
C HIS A 4 10.72 7.81 -11.60
N LEU A 5 9.95 8.89 -11.58
CA LEU A 5 8.66 8.98 -12.25
C LEU A 5 8.91 9.19 -13.75
N ARG A 6 8.41 8.27 -14.57
CA ARG A 6 8.52 8.34 -16.03
C ARG A 6 7.15 8.62 -16.62
N LEU A 7 7.09 9.54 -17.59
CA LEU A 7 5.90 9.90 -18.33
C LEU A 7 6.11 9.53 -19.81
N ASP A 8 5.40 8.51 -20.28
CA ASP A 8 5.25 8.20 -21.70
C ASP A 8 4.03 8.99 -22.21
N ARG A 9 4.28 10.16 -22.80
CA ARG A 9 3.22 11.07 -23.26
C ARG A 9 2.42 10.52 -24.44
N GLU A 10 3.07 9.76 -25.30
CA GLU A 10 2.45 9.18 -26.50
C GLU A 10 1.42 8.12 -26.09
N ARG A 11 1.83 7.22 -25.18
CA ARG A 11 0.95 6.17 -24.65
C ARG A 11 0.09 6.62 -23.47
N LYS A 12 0.32 7.83 -22.96
CA LYS A 12 -0.34 8.40 -21.77
C LYS A 12 -0.17 7.52 -20.53
N LEU A 13 1.04 6.97 -20.38
CA LEU A 13 1.39 6.10 -19.25
C LEU A 13 2.32 6.83 -18.29
N ILE A 14 2.14 6.56 -17.01
CA ILE A 14 3.04 6.99 -15.95
C ILE A 14 3.57 5.73 -15.28
N SER A 15 4.87 5.67 -15.03
CA SER A 15 5.47 4.59 -14.25
C SER A 15 6.41 5.12 -13.17
N LEU A 16 6.54 4.36 -12.10
CA LEU A 16 7.45 4.60 -10.99
C LEU A 16 8.24 3.31 -10.76
N PHE A 17 9.58 3.41 -10.80
CA PHE A 17 10.47 2.24 -10.64
C PHE A 17 10.14 1.04 -11.56
N GLY A 18 9.56 1.30 -12.73
CA GLY A 18 9.20 0.28 -13.72
C GLY A 18 7.75 -0.18 -13.66
N GLU A 19 7.01 0.09 -12.58
CA GLU A 19 5.60 -0.27 -12.45
C GLU A 19 4.69 0.87 -12.91
N PRO A 20 3.59 0.58 -13.64
CA PRO A 20 2.61 1.57 -14.00
C PRO A 20 1.89 2.09 -12.75
N VAL A 21 1.71 3.41 -12.68
CA VAL A 21 0.98 4.07 -11.59
C VAL A 21 -0.08 4.98 -12.17
N ILE A 22 -1.19 5.12 -11.44
CA ILE A 22 -2.28 6.00 -11.80
C ILE A 22 -2.61 6.92 -10.64
N PHE A 23 -2.84 8.20 -10.95
CA PHE A 23 -3.22 9.20 -9.96
C PHE A 23 -4.74 9.31 -9.90
N HIS A 24 -5.31 9.10 -8.70
CA HIS A 24 -6.74 9.24 -8.45
C HIS A 24 -7.02 9.88 -7.10
N CYS A 25 -8.18 10.53 -6.99
CA CYS A 25 -8.65 11.13 -5.75
C CYS A 25 -9.22 10.07 -4.79
N HIS A 26 -9.41 10.44 -3.51
CA HIS A 26 -10.01 9.56 -2.51
C HIS A 26 -11.41 9.09 -2.89
N HIS A 27 -12.22 9.89 -3.60
CA HIS A 27 -13.54 9.45 -4.05
C HIS A 27 -13.52 8.21 -4.94
N TYR A 28 -12.59 8.17 -5.91
CA TYR A 28 -12.42 7.03 -6.81
C TYR A 28 -11.92 5.81 -6.03
N ASN A 29 -10.87 5.98 -5.23
CA ASN A 29 -10.26 4.88 -4.47
C ASN A 29 -11.23 4.26 -3.47
N LEU A 30 -12.01 5.07 -2.75
CA LEU A 30 -13.03 4.59 -1.80
C LEU A 30 -14.15 3.84 -2.51
N PHE A 31 -14.64 4.39 -3.64
CA PHE A 31 -15.71 3.74 -4.41
C PHE A 31 -15.26 2.41 -5.02
N LEU A 32 -14.04 2.35 -5.57
CA LEU A 32 -13.45 1.12 -6.09
C LEU A 32 -13.30 0.07 -4.99
N GLN A 33 -12.71 0.46 -3.85
CA GLN A 33 -12.54 -0.45 -2.72
C GLN A 33 -13.90 -0.97 -2.23
N GLN A 34 -14.89 -0.08 -2.06
CA GLN A 34 -16.23 -0.48 -1.67
C GLN A 34 -16.85 -1.47 -2.68
N THR A 35 -16.71 -1.20 -3.98
CA THR A 35 -17.21 -2.10 -5.05
C THR A 35 -16.60 -3.50 -4.94
N ILE A 36 -15.34 -3.61 -4.50
CA ILE A 36 -14.66 -4.89 -4.30
C ILE A 36 -15.09 -5.56 -2.98
N GLU A 37 -15.35 -4.78 -1.92
CA GLU A 37 -15.70 -5.27 -0.58
C GLU A 37 -17.17 -5.64 -0.37
N ASP A 38 -18.07 -5.03 -1.14
CA ASP A 38 -19.53 -5.13 -0.97
C ASP A 38 -20.12 -6.51 -1.33
N PRO A 39 -19.67 -7.24 -2.37
CA PRO A 39 -20.24 -8.53 -2.68
C PRO A 39 -19.91 -9.58 -1.60
N ASP A 40 -20.91 -10.33 -1.15
CA ASP A 40 -20.81 -11.34 -0.09
C ASP A 40 -20.35 -12.72 -0.59
N TRP A 41 -20.39 -12.93 -1.91
CA TRP A 41 -20.00 -14.18 -2.58
C TRP A 41 -18.52 -14.23 -2.96
N ILE A 42 -17.74 -13.19 -2.68
CA ILE A 42 -16.30 -13.13 -2.93
C ILE A 42 -15.56 -12.50 -1.75
N ASP A 43 -14.33 -12.94 -1.48
CA ASP A 43 -13.48 -12.34 -0.45
C ASP A 43 -12.75 -11.11 -1.00
N GLY A 44 -13.48 -10.00 -1.10
CA GLY A 44 -12.95 -8.72 -1.59
C GLY A 44 -11.75 -8.18 -0.79
N VAL A 45 -11.75 -8.43 0.53
CA VAL A 45 -10.66 -7.99 1.41
C VAL A 45 -9.36 -8.72 1.06
N SER A 46 -9.43 -10.03 0.86
CA SER A 46 -8.30 -10.85 0.44
C SER A 46 -7.79 -10.45 -0.94
N ILE A 47 -8.70 -10.17 -1.89
CA ILE A 47 -8.35 -9.66 -3.22
C ILE A 47 -7.55 -8.36 -3.13
N LEU A 48 -8.05 -7.38 -2.37
CA LEU A 48 -7.37 -6.09 -2.20
C LEU A 48 -5.97 -6.25 -1.59
N ARG A 49 -5.87 -7.04 -0.52
CA ARG A 49 -4.59 -7.24 0.18
C ARG A 49 -3.57 -7.96 -0.69
N LYS A 50 -3.97 -9.02 -1.38
CA LYS A 50 -3.07 -9.80 -2.26
C LYS A 50 -2.65 -9.00 -3.49
N ALA A 51 -3.60 -8.34 -4.16
CA ALA A 51 -3.29 -7.48 -5.31
C ALA A 51 -2.33 -6.35 -4.92
N ALA A 52 -2.55 -5.70 -3.77
CA ALA A 52 -1.62 -4.72 -3.24
C ALA A 52 -0.25 -5.34 -2.92
N GLN A 53 -0.20 -6.50 -2.28
CA GLN A 53 1.05 -7.19 -1.95
C GLN A 53 1.86 -7.50 -3.21
N GLU A 54 1.24 -8.07 -4.24
CA GLU A 54 1.89 -8.42 -5.50
C GLU A 54 2.46 -7.20 -6.21
N ILE A 55 1.65 -6.15 -6.42
CA ILE A 55 2.09 -4.98 -7.19
C ILE A 55 3.15 -4.16 -6.44
N PHE A 56 2.99 -3.99 -5.13
CA PHE A 56 3.95 -3.23 -4.33
C PHE A 56 5.24 -4.01 -4.09
N TYR A 57 5.21 -5.35 -4.07
CA TYR A 57 6.44 -6.14 -4.03
C TYR A 57 7.29 -5.87 -5.27
N SER A 58 6.68 -5.90 -6.46
CA SER A 58 7.38 -5.62 -7.71
C SER A 58 7.91 -4.18 -7.76
N LEU A 59 7.08 -3.20 -7.38
CA LEU A 59 7.47 -1.79 -7.27
C LEU A 59 8.68 -1.60 -6.34
N LEU A 60 8.65 -2.21 -5.15
CA LEU A 60 9.69 -2.07 -4.14
C LEU A 60 10.99 -2.77 -4.55
N GLN A 61 10.91 -3.95 -5.17
CA GLN A 61 12.08 -4.59 -5.79
C GLN A 61 12.71 -3.69 -6.85
N GLY A 62 11.89 -3.09 -7.72
CA GLY A 62 12.33 -2.10 -8.70
C GLY A 62 13.01 -0.89 -8.05
N ALA A 63 12.45 -0.39 -6.95
CA ALA A 63 13.00 0.72 -6.18
C ALA A 63 14.36 0.37 -5.55
N PHE A 64 14.45 -0.76 -4.83
CA PHE A 64 15.68 -1.18 -4.17
C PHE A 64 16.80 -1.42 -5.18
N LYS A 65 16.48 -2.04 -6.32
CA LYS A 65 17.44 -2.25 -7.40
C LYS A 65 17.92 -0.93 -8.01
N THR A 66 16.99 -0.03 -8.33
CA THR A 66 17.31 1.27 -8.98
C THR A 66 18.13 2.17 -8.07
N LEU A 67 17.83 2.14 -6.76
CA LEU A 67 18.52 2.95 -5.75
C LEU A 67 19.79 2.29 -5.18
N GLY A 68 20.07 1.03 -5.54
CA GLY A 68 21.22 0.29 -5.03
C GLY A 68 21.14 -0.08 -3.55
N VAL A 69 19.94 -0.19 -2.99
CA VAL A 69 19.70 -0.35 -1.55
C VAL A 69 19.76 -1.82 -1.13
N GLN A 70 20.70 -2.15 -0.26
CA GLN A 70 20.98 -3.53 0.14
C GLN A 70 20.62 -3.81 1.60
N GLN A 71 20.76 -2.82 2.48
CA GLN A 71 20.54 -3.02 3.91
C GLN A 71 19.04 -3.03 4.24
N ALA A 72 18.62 -3.96 5.10
CA ALA A 72 17.20 -4.11 5.44
C ALA A 72 16.59 -2.83 6.02
N ALA A 73 17.30 -2.14 6.93
CA ALA A 73 16.84 -0.89 7.51
C ALA A 73 16.60 0.20 6.45
N GLU A 74 17.51 0.31 5.47
CA GLU A 74 17.36 1.25 4.36
C GLU A 74 16.20 0.87 3.44
N ARG A 75 15.98 -0.43 3.18
CA ARG A 75 14.84 -0.92 2.40
C ARG A 75 13.50 -0.58 3.04
N LEU A 76 13.38 -0.78 4.36
CA LEU A 76 12.18 -0.37 5.10
C LEU A 76 11.98 1.15 5.06
N ALA A 77 13.05 1.94 5.20
CA ALA A 77 12.97 3.39 5.07
C ALA A 77 12.53 3.84 3.67
N VAL A 78 13.04 3.21 2.61
CA VAL A 78 12.63 3.46 1.23
C VAL A 78 11.17 3.07 1.02
N ALA A 79 10.71 1.95 1.57
CA ALA A 79 9.30 1.56 1.50
C ALA A 79 8.40 2.62 2.18
N SER A 80 8.73 3.08 3.39
CA SER A 80 8.02 4.19 4.02
C SER A 80 7.97 5.45 3.13
N GLN A 81 9.07 5.82 2.49
CA GLN A 81 9.12 6.97 1.59
C GLN A 81 8.29 6.78 0.32
N VAL A 82 8.30 5.58 -0.27
CA VAL A 82 7.49 5.25 -1.46
C VAL A 82 6.01 5.32 -1.10
N PHE A 83 5.59 4.76 0.04
CA PHE A 83 4.21 4.84 0.52
C PHE A 83 3.72 6.29 0.62
N SER A 84 4.51 7.16 1.23
CA SER A 84 4.19 8.59 1.33
C SER A 84 4.23 9.32 -0.02
N PHE A 85 5.19 8.98 -0.89
CA PHE A 85 5.28 9.57 -2.23
C PHE A 85 4.08 9.22 -3.12
N LEU A 86 3.52 8.02 -2.97
CA LEU A 86 2.28 7.59 -3.63
C LEU A 86 1.02 8.27 -3.07
N GLY A 87 1.16 9.10 -2.02
CA GLY A 87 0.04 9.80 -1.40
C GLY A 87 -0.87 8.89 -0.56
N LEU A 88 -0.38 7.72 -0.13
CA LEU A 88 -1.18 6.75 0.63
C LEU A 88 -1.25 7.11 2.13
N GLY A 89 -0.32 7.92 2.62
CA GLY A 89 -0.26 8.36 4.01
C GLY A 89 1.16 8.41 4.57
N ARG A 90 1.29 8.29 5.90
CA ARG A 90 2.58 8.29 6.60
C ARG A 90 2.76 6.99 7.36
N LEU A 91 3.69 6.17 6.88
CA LEU A 91 3.94 4.82 7.35
C LEU A 91 5.33 4.73 7.99
N GLU A 92 5.39 4.17 9.20
CA GLU A 92 6.62 3.85 9.90
C GLU A 92 6.73 2.33 10.04
N LEU A 93 7.88 1.77 9.66
CA LEU A 93 8.13 0.33 9.65
C LEU A 93 9.30 0.01 10.59
N GLN A 94 9.04 -0.88 11.55
CA GLN A 94 10.06 -1.42 12.45
C GLN A 94 9.93 -2.94 12.42
N ALA A 95 10.77 -3.60 11.62
CA ALA A 95 10.66 -5.03 11.42
C ALA A 95 12.00 -5.71 11.20
N SER A 96 11.99 -7.02 11.41
CA SER A 96 13.09 -7.95 11.20
C SER A 96 12.58 -9.19 10.45
N PRO A 97 13.44 -10.15 10.11
CA PRO A 97 12.99 -11.39 9.46
C PRO A 97 11.93 -12.16 10.25
N SER A 98 11.87 -12.04 11.58
CA SER A 98 10.84 -12.70 12.41
C SER A 98 9.52 -11.93 12.50
N GLY A 99 9.41 -10.77 11.84
CA GLY A 99 8.25 -9.89 11.90
C GLY A 99 8.55 -8.53 12.54
N GLY A 100 7.50 -7.77 12.83
CA GLY A 100 7.60 -6.43 13.39
C GLY A 100 6.28 -5.68 13.42
N GLU A 101 6.39 -4.35 13.57
CA GLU A 101 5.27 -3.44 13.67
C GLU A 101 5.29 -2.41 12.53
N ALA A 102 4.09 -2.01 12.13
CA ALA A 102 3.85 -0.97 11.15
C ALA A 102 2.85 0.03 11.74
N GLN A 103 3.24 1.30 11.80
CA GLN A 103 2.40 2.37 12.29
C GLN A 103 2.01 3.30 11.15
N LEU A 104 0.70 3.43 10.93
CA LEU A 104 0.12 4.35 9.95
C LEU A 104 -0.48 5.54 10.70
N THR A 105 0.23 6.68 10.70
CA THR A 105 -0.19 7.90 11.43
C THR A 105 -1.13 8.79 10.62
N HIS A 106 -1.02 8.71 9.29
CA HIS A 106 -1.95 9.31 8.34
C HIS A 106 -2.35 8.28 7.31
N SER A 107 -3.62 8.23 6.94
CA SER A 107 -4.12 7.33 5.90
C SER A 107 -5.08 8.04 4.97
N HIS A 108 -4.76 8.03 3.67
CA HIS A 108 -5.64 8.54 2.63
C HIS A 108 -6.99 7.81 2.59
N TYR A 109 -7.00 6.50 2.87
CA TYR A 109 -8.23 5.69 2.88
C TYR A 109 -9.05 5.93 4.14
N ALA A 110 -8.43 5.95 5.32
CA ALA A 110 -9.14 6.15 6.57
C ALA A 110 -9.69 7.57 6.70
N GLU A 111 -8.86 8.58 6.44
CA GLU A 111 -9.26 9.99 6.48
C GLU A 111 -10.30 10.30 5.40
N GLY A 112 -10.11 9.74 4.19
CA GLY A 112 -11.08 9.87 3.10
C GLY A 112 -12.43 9.25 3.43
N TRP A 113 -12.44 8.08 4.07
CA TRP A 113 -13.67 7.42 4.50
C TRP A 113 -14.38 8.23 5.59
N LEU A 114 -13.65 8.66 6.63
CA LEU A 114 -14.21 9.50 7.70
C LEU A 114 -14.83 10.78 7.14
N SER A 115 -14.13 11.46 6.24
CA SER A 115 -14.63 12.69 5.61
C SER A 115 -15.91 12.48 4.80
N LYS A 116 -16.13 11.28 4.25
CA LYS A 116 -17.28 11.00 3.37
C LYS A 116 -18.45 10.35 4.08
N TYR A 117 -18.17 9.50 5.08
CA TYR A 117 -19.14 8.59 5.66
C TYR A 117 -19.10 8.52 7.19
N GLY A 118 -18.12 9.14 7.86
CA GLY A 118 -17.82 8.92 9.28
C GLY A 118 -18.99 9.20 10.24
N ASP A 119 -19.91 10.09 9.86
CA ASP A 119 -21.09 10.41 10.67
C ASP A 119 -22.33 9.57 10.31
N GLN A 120 -22.29 8.85 9.18
CA GLN A 120 -23.46 8.22 8.57
C GLN A 120 -23.44 6.70 8.60
N LEU A 121 -22.24 6.10 8.57
CA LEU A 121 -22.05 4.66 8.45
C LEU A 121 -20.99 4.24 9.47
N ASN A 122 -21.27 3.20 10.23
CA ASN A 122 -20.24 2.50 11.01
C ASN A 122 -19.78 1.28 10.19
N ARG A 123 -18.48 1.09 9.96
CA ARG A 123 -18.02 -0.19 9.39
C ARG A 123 -17.73 -1.16 10.51
N THR A 124 -17.99 -2.43 10.22
CA THR A 124 -17.62 -3.55 11.08
C THR A 124 -16.22 -4.08 10.75
N ARG A 125 -15.60 -3.56 9.68
CA ARG A 125 -14.29 -3.98 9.15
C ARG A 125 -13.40 -2.76 8.92
N PRO A 126 -12.11 -2.79 9.33
CA PRO A 126 -11.19 -1.68 9.10
C PRO A 126 -11.02 -1.35 7.61
N ILE A 127 -10.76 -0.09 7.26
CA ILE A 127 -10.72 0.36 5.84
C ILE A 127 -9.35 0.20 5.15
N ASP A 128 -8.22 0.16 5.87
CA ASP A 128 -6.88 0.24 5.25
C ASP A 128 -6.35 -1.10 4.68
N HIS A 129 -7.15 -1.80 3.88
CA HIS A 129 -6.75 -3.09 3.28
C HIS A 129 -5.60 -2.96 2.29
N LEU A 130 -5.53 -1.86 1.54
CA LEU A 130 -4.41 -1.58 0.64
C LEU A 130 -3.10 -1.38 1.42
N ALA A 131 -3.14 -0.66 2.55
CA ALA A 131 -1.95 -0.46 3.38
C ALA A 131 -1.48 -1.79 4.00
N VAL A 132 -2.41 -2.67 4.38
CA VAL A 132 -2.06 -4.03 4.83
C VAL A 132 -1.30 -4.80 3.74
N GLY A 133 -1.80 -4.82 2.51
CA GLY A 133 -1.07 -5.46 1.41
C GLY A 133 0.30 -4.82 1.13
N TYR A 134 0.37 -3.49 1.19
CA TYR A 134 1.62 -2.74 1.04
C TYR A 134 2.67 -3.12 2.09
N VAL A 135 2.29 -3.18 3.37
CA VAL A 135 3.23 -3.54 4.44
C VAL A 135 3.72 -4.98 4.26
N ALA A 136 2.85 -5.90 3.84
CA ALA A 136 3.24 -7.27 3.56
C ALA A 136 4.27 -7.32 2.41
N ALA A 137 4.03 -6.57 1.33
CA ALA A 137 4.99 -6.40 0.24
C ALA A 137 6.33 -5.84 0.69
N ALA A 138 6.34 -4.85 1.60
CA ALA A 138 7.56 -4.25 2.11
C ALA A 138 8.39 -5.25 2.91
N LEU A 139 7.77 -6.11 3.70
CA LEU A 139 8.44 -7.17 4.44
C LEU A 139 8.96 -8.25 3.49
N ASP A 140 8.13 -8.73 2.56
CA ASP A 140 8.54 -9.69 1.54
C ASP A 140 9.75 -9.15 0.76
N ALA A 141 9.66 -7.95 0.19
CA ALA A 141 10.72 -7.39 -0.64
C ALA A 141 12.02 -7.10 0.15
N THR A 142 11.93 -6.96 1.47
CA THR A 142 13.08 -6.72 2.33
C THR A 142 13.75 -8.02 2.78
N PHE A 143 12.96 -9.02 3.17
CA PHE A 143 13.44 -10.17 3.93
C PHE A 143 13.25 -11.53 3.24
N ALA A 144 12.37 -11.65 2.25
CA ALA A 144 11.93 -12.96 1.75
C ALA A 144 11.41 -12.93 0.29
N GLU A 145 10.67 -13.97 -0.09
CA GLU A 145 9.92 -14.04 -1.34
C GLU A 145 8.49 -13.52 -1.15
N LEU A 146 7.84 -13.18 -2.27
CA LEU A 146 6.45 -12.72 -2.29
C LEU A 146 5.51 -13.73 -1.58
N GLY A 147 4.68 -13.23 -0.67
CA GLY A 147 3.70 -14.03 0.08
C GLY A 147 4.23 -14.65 1.38
N SER A 148 5.46 -14.33 1.79
CA SER A 148 6.06 -14.88 3.02
C SER A 148 5.46 -14.29 4.29
N TYR A 149 5.05 -13.01 4.24
CA TYR A 149 4.46 -12.32 5.38
C TYR A 149 2.95 -12.15 5.23
N SER A 150 2.24 -12.49 6.32
CA SER A 150 0.82 -12.14 6.52
C SER A 150 0.71 -11.16 7.69
N LEU A 151 -0.18 -10.19 7.58
CA LEU A 151 -0.34 -9.16 8.61
C LEU A 151 -1.67 -9.29 9.36
N LEU A 152 -1.57 -9.08 10.67
CA LEU A 152 -2.71 -8.85 11.54
C LEU A 152 -2.77 -7.35 11.87
N ARG A 153 -3.88 -6.69 11.54
CA ARG A 153 -4.10 -5.30 11.97
C ARG A 153 -4.59 -5.30 13.42
N THR A 154 -3.90 -4.57 14.29
CA THR A 154 -4.20 -4.51 15.73
C THR A 154 -5.15 -3.35 16.10
N GLN A 155 -5.11 -2.22 15.39
CA GLN A 155 -5.97 -1.04 15.63
C GLN A 155 -6.26 -0.26 14.33
N GLY A 156 -7.35 0.51 14.27
CA GLY A 156 -7.71 1.29 13.08
C GLY A 156 -9.09 1.93 13.10
N VAL A 157 -9.34 2.82 12.12
CA VAL A 157 -10.68 3.36 11.84
C VAL A 157 -11.60 2.22 11.42
N GLN A 158 -12.69 2.10 12.18
CA GLN A 158 -13.84 1.23 11.90
C GLN A 158 -14.95 2.09 11.32
#